data_AF-A0A1E7X7F5-F1
#
_entry.id   AF-A0A1E7X7F5-F1
#
_cell.length_a   1.000
_cell.length_b   1.000
_cell.length_c   1.000
_cell.angle_alpha   90.00
_cell.angle_beta   90.00
_cell.angle_gamma   90.00
#
_symmetry.space_group_name_H-M   'P 1'
#
loop_
_entity.id
_entity.type
_entity.pdbx_description
1 polymer ?
#
loop_
_entity_poly.entity_id
_entity_poly.type
_entity_poly.pdbx_seq_one_letter_code
_entity_poly.pdbx_strand_id
1 'polypeptide(L)'
;MKNIPIAAAATFAGLLMAACGGMHTASVAPSPSSAAPQDTITALERACLLEPTNAANWARLATALEADGQRERAARFYQQAATLAAHDARRDYALLAAAAPAAAASAAAATPAGAAHGPYADMPRTQVQQIGAALVQVVRVAAPPLVARMEPPAVSSKSVTAPSAPVQLEICNGNGVTGAAASLARVARTLNLDGVTTVRLTNARPFTVARTRIEYPHAQRAMAEELAQRLDIALKFRRKTAPHELRIVLGHDGGRGRPK
;
A
#
# COMPACT_ATOMS: atom_id res chain seq x y z
N MET A 1 21.94 0.10 -53.93
CA MET A 1 21.24 0.25 -55.24
C MET A 1 19.75 0.42 -55.01
N LYS A 2 19.30 1.68 -54.89
CA LYS A 2 18.05 2.24 -55.44
C LYS A 2 17.90 3.64 -54.84
N ASN A 3 18.45 4.59 -55.57
CA ASN A 3 18.23 6.03 -55.44
C ASN A 3 16.85 6.41 -56.02
N ILE A 4 16.51 7.71 -55.83
CA ILE A 4 15.67 8.60 -56.67
C ILE A 4 14.32 8.96 -55.99
N PRO A 5 13.85 10.24 -55.99
CA PRO A 5 14.59 11.50 -55.97
C PRO A 5 13.93 12.64 -55.13
N ILE A 6 14.67 13.74 -55.08
CA ILE A 6 14.30 15.12 -54.72
C ILE A 6 13.55 15.80 -55.88
N ALA A 7 12.59 16.68 -55.57
CA ALA A 7 12.18 17.85 -56.38
C ALA A 7 11.60 18.90 -55.39
N ALA A 8 12.26 20.06 -55.21
CA ALA A 8 12.10 21.31 -55.99
C ALA A 8 10.74 21.99 -55.73
N ALA A 9 10.56 23.30 -55.60
CA ALA A 9 11.38 24.51 -55.57
C ALA A 9 10.37 25.67 -55.28
N ALA A 10 10.81 26.79 -54.69
CA ALA A 10 10.37 28.17 -55.02
C ALA A 10 10.96 29.17 -53.99
N THR A 11 12.01 29.92 -54.33
CA THR A 11 12.01 31.34 -54.80
C THR A 11 11.35 32.34 -53.84
N PHE A 12 12.14 33.15 -53.11
CA PHE A 12 12.75 34.45 -53.47
C PHE A 12 11.79 35.65 -53.36
N ALA A 13 12.17 36.62 -52.50
CA ALA A 13 11.88 38.07 -52.47
C ALA A 13 11.67 38.47 -50.99
N GLY A 14 12.47 39.32 -50.34
CA GLY A 14 13.16 40.49 -50.83
C GLY A 14 12.26 41.72 -50.68
N LEU A 15 12.27 42.38 -49.52
CA LEU A 15 12.25 43.84 -49.45
C LEU A 15 12.64 44.34 -48.05
N LEU A 16 13.85 44.89 -47.98
CA LEU A 16 14.28 45.83 -46.97
C LEU A 16 13.75 47.20 -47.41
N MET A 17 12.97 47.89 -46.58
CA MET A 17 12.84 49.35 -46.71
C MET A 17 12.75 49.98 -45.32
N ALA A 18 13.81 50.72 -45.02
CA ALA A 18 13.92 51.63 -43.91
C ALA A 18 13.02 52.85 -44.15
N ALA A 19 12.25 53.22 -43.12
CA ALA A 19 11.63 54.53 -43.03
C ALA A 19 12.02 55.15 -41.69
N CYS A 20 13.05 55.98 -41.72
CA CYS A 20 13.34 56.97 -40.70
C CYS A 20 12.41 58.17 -40.92
N GLY A 21 11.74 58.64 -39.88
CA GLY A 21 11.11 59.95 -39.87
C GLY A 21 9.88 60.02 -38.98
N GLY A 22 9.97 60.80 -37.90
CA GLY A 22 8.79 61.19 -37.13
C GLY A 22 9.10 61.40 -35.65
N MET A 23 9.77 62.51 -35.34
CA MET A 23 9.78 63.01 -33.97
C MET A 23 8.35 63.38 -33.56
N HIS A 24 7.79 62.65 -32.61
CA HIS A 24 6.67 63.12 -31.80
C HIS A 24 7.11 63.04 -30.34
N THR A 25 7.42 64.21 -29.78
CA THR A 25 7.40 64.43 -28.35
C THR A 25 5.93 64.36 -27.90
N ALA A 26 5.47 63.15 -27.60
CA ALA A 26 4.19 62.94 -26.95
C ALA A 26 4.44 62.64 -25.47
N SER A 27 4.02 63.60 -24.65
CA SER A 27 3.84 63.51 -23.21
C SER A 27 3.27 62.13 -22.81
N VAL A 28 4.03 61.38 -22.01
CA VAL A 28 3.56 60.14 -21.38
C VAL A 28 2.57 60.51 -20.27
N ALA A 29 1.29 60.57 -20.63
CA ALA A 29 0.23 60.32 -19.69
C ALA A 29 0.18 58.80 -19.41
N PRO A 30 -0.05 58.36 -18.16
CA PRO A 30 -0.04 56.94 -17.81
C PRO A 30 -1.20 56.23 -18.53
N SER A 31 -0.86 55.30 -19.44
CA SER A 31 -1.82 54.46 -20.14
C SER A 31 -2.50 53.48 -19.15
N PRO A 32 -3.84 53.36 -19.14
CA PRO A 32 -4.55 52.44 -18.24
C PRO A 32 -4.63 50.99 -18.77
N SER A 33 -3.72 50.52 -19.63
CA SER A 33 -3.89 49.25 -20.35
C SER A 33 -3.22 48.01 -19.73
N SER A 34 -2.56 48.12 -18.57
CA SER A 34 -1.87 46.98 -17.94
C SER A 34 -2.71 46.21 -16.91
N ALA A 35 -3.90 46.70 -16.52
CA ALA A 35 -4.72 46.06 -15.49
C ALA A 35 -5.47 44.81 -16.00
N ALA A 36 -6.06 44.88 -17.20
CA ALA A 36 -6.82 43.77 -17.79
C ALA A 36 -6.02 42.44 -17.94
N PRO A 37 -4.76 42.43 -18.42
CA PRO A 37 -4.01 41.17 -18.52
C PRO A 37 -3.69 40.57 -17.14
N GLN A 38 -3.37 41.40 -16.14
CA GLN A 38 -3.03 40.93 -14.79
C GLN A 38 -4.23 40.31 -14.06
N ASP A 39 -5.44 40.87 -14.24
CA ASP A 39 -6.67 40.30 -13.69
C ASP A 39 -6.99 38.94 -14.30
N THR A 40 -6.77 38.76 -15.62
CA THR A 40 -6.98 37.47 -16.29
C THR A 40 -5.99 36.40 -15.84
N ILE A 41 -4.71 36.75 -15.67
CA ILE A 41 -3.69 35.86 -15.12
C ILE A 41 -4.09 35.41 -13.72
N THR A 42 -4.50 36.35 -12.85
CA THR A 42 -4.90 36.05 -11.48
C THR A 42 -6.12 35.10 -11.43
N ALA A 43 -7.10 35.31 -12.30
CA ALA A 43 -8.26 34.41 -12.41
C ALA A 43 -7.87 33.00 -12.89
N LEU A 44 -6.96 32.90 -13.87
CA LEU A 44 -6.46 31.63 -14.38
C LEU A 44 -5.58 30.89 -13.36
N GLU A 45 -4.77 31.60 -12.57
CA GLU A 45 -4.01 31.02 -11.47
C GLU A 45 -4.96 30.39 -10.43
N ARG A 46 -6.04 31.08 -10.06
CA ARG A 46 -7.08 30.52 -9.17
C ARG A 46 -7.75 29.29 -9.78
N ALA A 47 -8.05 29.29 -11.08
CA ALA A 47 -8.62 28.13 -11.76
C ALA A 47 -7.67 26.92 -11.74
N CYS A 48 -6.35 27.14 -11.89
CA CYS A 48 -5.34 26.08 -11.78
C CYS A 48 -5.23 25.53 -10.35
N LEU A 49 -5.41 26.37 -9.33
CA LEU A 49 -5.44 25.91 -7.93
C LEU A 49 -6.69 25.07 -7.61
N LEU A 50 -7.84 25.42 -8.18
CA LEU A 50 -9.08 24.66 -8.02
C LEU A 50 -9.02 23.31 -8.74
N GLU A 51 -8.42 23.28 -9.93
CA GLU A 51 -8.32 22.07 -10.76
C GLU A 51 -6.87 21.78 -11.17
N PRO A 52 -6.02 21.24 -10.27
CA PRO A 52 -4.59 21.07 -10.53
C PRO A 52 -4.28 20.06 -11.64
N THR A 53 -5.20 19.13 -11.91
CA THR A 53 -5.03 18.08 -12.93
C THR A 53 -5.58 18.47 -14.31
N ASN A 54 -6.13 19.67 -14.48
CA ASN A 54 -6.73 20.10 -15.75
C ASN A 54 -5.68 20.74 -16.67
N ALA A 55 -5.20 20.01 -17.67
CA ALA A 55 -4.19 20.47 -18.62
C ALA A 55 -4.58 21.76 -19.38
N ALA A 56 -5.87 21.94 -19.67
CA ALA A 56 -6.35 23.10 -20.42
C ALA A 56 -6.21 24.41 -19.62
N ASN A 57 -6.41 24.36 -18.30
CA ASN A 57 -6.25 25.54 -17.45
C ASN A 57 -4.79 26.01 -17.42
N TRP A 58 -3.84 25.07 -17.32
CA TRP A 58 -2.40 25.36 -17.37
C TRP A 58 -1.97 25.92 -18.73
N ALA A 59 -2.50 25.39 -19.84
CA ALA A 59 -2.21 25.91 -21.17
C ALA A 59 -2.74 27.35 -21.37
N ARG A 60 -3.96 27.64 -20.89
CA ARG A 60 -4.54 29.00 -20.93
C ARG A 60 -3.72 29.98 -20.09
N LEU A 61 -3.28 29.58 -18.90
CA LEU A 61 -2.39 30.40 -18.07
C LEU A 61 -1.06 30.69 -18.78
N ALA A 62 -0.47 29.67 -19.43
CA ALA A 62 0.76 29.85 -20.21
C ALA A 62 0.57 30.85 -21.35
N THR A 63 -0.53 30.77 -22.11
CA THR A 63 -0.82 31.73 -23.20
C THR A 63 -1.00 33.16 -22.69
N ALA A 64 -1.63 33.35 -21.52
CA ALA A 64 -1.81 34.67 -20.92
C ALA A 64 -0.47 35.25 -20.44
N LEU A 65 0.38 34.44 -19.82
CA LEU A 65 1.73 34.83 -19.39
C LEU A 65 2.66 35.15 -20.55
N GLU A 66 2.52 34.44 -21.67
CA GLU A 66 3.27 34.71 -22.89
C GLU A 66 2.88 36.07 -23.49
N ALA A 67 1.58 36.39 -23.51
CA ALA A 67 1.07 37.69 -23.94
C ALA A 67 1.51 38.84 -23.01
N ASP A 68 1.68 38.58 -21.71
CA ASP A 68 2.23 39.52 -20.72
C ASP A 68 3.77 39.62 -20.78
N GLY A 69 4.43 38.85 -21.65
CA GLY A 69 5.89 38.89 -21.86
C GLY A 69 6.69 37.99 -20.91
N GLN A 70 6.05 37.26 -20.00
CA GLN A 70 6.69 36.34 -19.04
C GLN A 70 7.01 34.97 -19.69
N ARG A 71 7.80 34.99 -20.77
CA ARG A 71 8.08 33.80 -21.62
C ARG A 71 8.64 32.60 -20.85
N GLU A 72 9.51 32.82 -19.88
CA GLU A 72 10.12 31.75 -19.09
C GLU A 72 9.11 31.05 -18.17
N ARG A 73 8.20 31.80 -17.54
CA ARG A 73 7.10 31.21 -16.76
C ARG A 73 6.12 30.49 -17.68
N ALA A 74 5.75 31.09 -18.82
CA ALA A 74 4.87 30.47 -19.80
C ALA A 74 5.42 29.11 -20.27
N ALA A 75 6.71 29.02 -20.60
CA ALA A 75 7.35 27.77 -21.03
C ALA A 75 7.22 26.65 -19.99
N ARG A 76 7.40 26.94 -18.70
CA ARG A 76 7.22 25.97 -17.61
C ARG A 76 5.78 25.47 -17.54
N PHE A 77 4.80 26.37 -17.68
CA PHE A 77 3.39 25.98 -17.64
C PHE A 77 2.95 25.21 -18.87
N TYR A 78 3.51 25.48 -20.06
CA TYR A 78 3.31 24.63 -21.23
C TYR A 78 3.88 23.22 -21.03
N GLN A 79 5.07 23.09 -20.44
CA GLN A 79 5.64 21.76 -20.12
C GLN A 79 4.74 20.99 -19.14
N GLN A 80 4.22 21.67 -18.12
CA GLN A 80 3.27 21.07 -17.18
C GLN A 80 1.97 20.65 -17.86
N ALA A 81 1.39 21.51 -18.71
CA ALA A 81 0.19 21.18 -19.47
C ALA A 81 0.41 19.97 -20.41
N ALA A 82 1.55 19.91 -21.09
CA ALA A 82 1.93 18.79 -21.94
C ALA A 82 2.08 17.48 -21.15
N THR A 83 2.68 17.54 -19.96
CA THR A 83 2.83 16.38 -19.07
C THR A 83 1.47 15.84 -18.63
N LEU A 84 0.54 16.72 -18.24
CA LEU A 84 -0.83 16.36 -17.84
C LEU A 84 -1.70 15.90 -19.02
N ALA A 85 -1.44 16.38 -20.24
CA ALA A 85 -2.14 15.92 -21.43
C ALA A 85 -1.64 14.54 -21.90
N ALA A 86 -0.34 14.28 -21.75
CA ALA A 86 0.25 12.97 -22.04
C ALA A 86 -0.17 11.91 -21.01
N HIS A 87 -0.33 12.32 -19.75
CA HIS A 87 -0.71 11.45 -18.64
C HIS A 87 -1.96 11.98 -17.94
N ASP A 88 -3.11 11.42 -18.32
CA ASP A 88 -4.33 11.64 -17.55
C ASP A 88 -4.26 10.84 -16.26
N ALA A 89 -3.65 11.45 -15.24
CA ALA A 89 -3.48 10.83 -13.93
C ALA A 89 -4.81 10.31 -13.36
N ARG A 90 -5.95 10.99 -13.62
CA ARG A 90 -7.26 10.52 -13.14
C ARG A 90 -7.65 9.21 -13.82
N ARG A 91 -7.45 9.11 -15.12
CA ARG A 91 -7.67 7.88 -15.88
C ARG A 91 -6.73 6.77 -15.44
N ASP A 92 -5.46 7.08 -15.21
CA ASP A 92 -4.47 6.09 -14.77
C ASP A 92 -4.82 5.52 -13.39
N TYR A 93 -5.21 6.38 -12.44
CA TYR A 93 -5.70 5.93 -11.13
C TYR A 93 -7.02 5.17 -11.23
N ALA A 94 -7.93 5.56 -12.13
CA ALA A 94 -9.18 4.83 -12.37
C ALA A 94 -8.93 3.42 -12.94
N LEU A 95 -7.98 3.28 -13.86
CA LEU A 95 -7.57 1.97 -14.38
C LEU A 95 -6.95 1.10 -13.27
N LEU A 96 -6.10 1.68 -12.43
CA LEU A 96 -5.51 0.97 -11.29
C LEU A 96 -6.59 0.51 -10.28
N ALA A 97 -7.55 1.39 -9.96
CA ALA A 97 -8.65 1.07 -9.06
C ALA A 97 -9.58 -0.01 -9.66
N ALA A 98 -9.85 0.04 -10.97
CA ALA A 98 -10.64 -0.97 -11.66
C ALA A 98 -9.90 -2.32 -11.78
N ALA A 99 -8.57 -2.30 -11.89
CA ALA A 99 -7.75 -3.51 -11.92
C ALA A 99 -7.54 -4.15 -10.54
N ALA A 100 -7.73 -3.40 -9.45
CA ALA A 100 -7.55 -3.89 -8.08
C ALA A 100 -8.35 -5.16 -7.72
N PRO A 101 -9.65 -5.30 -8.03
CA PRO A 101 -10.39 -6.53 -7.76
C PRO A 101 -9.91 -7.72 -8.60
N ALA A 102 -9.50 -7.49 -9.86
CA ALA A 102 -8.95 -8.55 -10.71
C ALA A 102 -7.56 -8.99 -10.25
N ALA A 103 -6.72 -8.06 -9.78
CA ALA A 103 -5.44 -8.35 -9.15
C ALA A 103 -5.59 -9.07 -7.80
N ALA A 104 -6.61 -8.71 -7.00
CA ALA A 104 -6.92 -9.41 -5.76
C ALA A 104 -7.44 -10.84 -6.02
N ALA A 105 -8.26 -11.02 -7.06
CA ALA A 105 -8.74 -12.32 -7.48
C ALA A 105 -7.62 -13.22 -8.04
N SER A 106 -6.69 -12.67 -8.83
CA SER A 106 -5.53 -13.41 -9.32
C SER A 106 -4.51 -13.71 -8.22
N ALA A 107 -4.34 -12.83 -7.23
CA ALA A 107 -3.54 -13.08 -6.03
C ALA A 107 -4.19 -14.13 -5.10
N ALA A 108 -5.52 -14.20 -5.04
CA ALA A 108 -6.25 -15.23 -4.29
C ALA A 108 -6.29 -16.58 -5.02
N ALA A 109 -6.31 -16.58 -6.35
CA ALA A 109 -6.24 -17.77 -7.20
C ALA A 109 -4.80 -18.32 -7.32
N ALA A 110 -3.80 -17.48 -7.08
CA ALA A 110 -2.44 -17.93 -6.79
C ALA A 110 -2.45 -18.65 -5.43
N THR A 111 -2.81 -19.93 -5.47
CA THR A 111 -2.47 -20.87 -4.40
C THR A 111 -0.98 -20.67 -4.12
N PRO A 112 -0.54 -20.53 -2.85
CA PRO A 112 0.88 -20.52 -2.55
C PRO A 112 1.42 -21.93 -2.82
N ALA A 113 1.66 -22.23 -4.10
CA ALA A 113 2.58 -23.27 -4.51
C ALA A 113 3.91 -22.84 -3.89
N GLY A 114 4.26 -23.52 -2.79
CA GLY A 114 5.32 -23.11 -1.88
C GLY A 114 6.53 -22.63 -2.66
N ALA A 115 6.88 -21.35 -2.45
CA ALA A 115 8.08 -20.68 -2.96
C ALA A 115 8.72 -21.40 -4.16
N ALA A 116 7.99 -21.48 -5.28
CA ALA A 116 8.62 -21.83 -6.54
C ALA A 116 9.71 -20.77 -6.74
N HIS A 117 10.96 -21.23 -6.86
CA HIS A 117 12.15 -20.41 -6.91
C HIS A 117 12.02 -19.44 -8.09
N GLY A 118 11.46 -18.26 -7.85
CA GLY A 118 11.55 -17.16 -8.78
C GLY A 118 13.04 -16.84 -8.99
N PRO A 119 13.42 -16.21 -10.11
CA PRO A 119 14.82 -15.91 -10.43
C PRO A 119 15.57 -15.05 -9.39
N TYR A 120 14.87 -14.60 -8.35
CA TYR A 120 15.37 -13.79 -7.24
C TYR A 120 15.16 -14.46 -5.87
N ALA A 121 14.97 -15.78 -5.81
CA ALA A 121 14.83 -16.53 -4.55
C ALA A 121 16.08 -16.38 -3.66
N ASP A 122 17.25 -16.28 -4.28
CA ASP A 122 18.56 -16.23 -3.62
C ASP A 122 19.02 -14.80 -3.27
N MET A 123 18.21 -13.78 -3.57
CA MET A 123 18.53 -12.39 -3.22
C MET A 123 17.90 -11.98 -1.88
N PRO A 124 18.63 -11.25 -1.02
CA PRO A 124 18.08 -10.71 0.21
C PRO A 124 16.93 -9.75 -0.12
N ARG A 125 15.79 -9.91 0.55
CA ARG A 125 14.57 -9.12 0.28
C ARG A 125 14.25 -8.19 1.44
N THR A 126 13.78 -6.99 1.12
CA THR A 126 13.19 -6.09 2.11
C THR A 126 11.70 -6.37 2.20
N GLN A 127 11.23 -6.84 3.35
CA GLN A 127 9.83 -7.10 3.62
C GLN A 127 9.29 -6.06 4.60
N VAL A 128 8.13 -5.49 4.28
CA VAL A 128 7.42 -4.58 5.17
C VAL A 128 6.38 -5.39 5.93
N GLN A 129 6.54 -5.50 7.24
CA GLN A 129 5.60 -6.16 8.15
C GLN A 129 4.77 -5.11 8.87
N GLN A 130 3.44 -5.17 8.73
CA GLN A 130 2.56 -4.27 9.46
C GLN A 130 2.45 -4.73 10.91
N ILE A 131 2.92 -3.89 11.84
CA ILE A 131 2.95 -4.17 13.29
C ILE A 131 1.86 -3.42 14.06
N GLY A 132 1.10 -2.55 13.37
CA GLY A 132 -0.04 -1.85 13.94
C GLY A 132 -0.85 -1.10 12.89
N ALA A 133 -1.94 -0.46 13.31
CA ALA A 133 -2.84 0.27 12.41
C ALA A 133 -2.14 1.41 11.63
N ALA A 134 -1.05 1.97 12.18
CA ALA A 134 -0.26 3.03 11.56
C ALA A 134 1.25 2.78 11.62
N LEU A 135 1.69 1.57 12.00
CA LEU A 135 3.10 1.23 12.16
C LEU A 135 3.48 0.05 11.28
N VAL A 136 4.56 0.24 10.54
CA VAL A 136 5.18 -0.77 9.69
C VAL A 136 6.64 -0.93 10.08
N GLN A 137 7.08 -2.19 10.16
CA GLN A 137 8.46 -2.56 10.37
C GLN A 137 9.04 -3.02 9.04
N VAL A 138 10.15 -2.41 8.62
CA VAL A 138 10.89 -2.85 7.43
C VAL A 138 11.98 -3.81 7.90
N VAL A 139 11.86 -5.09 7.54
CA VAL A 139 12.83 -6.13 7.89
C VAL A 139 13.57 -6.57 6.64
N ARG A 140 14.89 -6.69 6.73
CA ARG A 140 15.69 -7.32 5.67
C ARG A 140 15.74 -8.82 5.94
N VAL A 141 15.09 -9.60 5.09
CA VAL A 141 15.07 -11.06 5.16
C VAL A 141 16.22 -11.57 4.30
N ALA A 142 17.18 -12.23 4.94
CA ALA A 142 18.26 -12.91 4.23
C ALA A 142 17.67 -14.05 3.38
N ALA A 143 18.21 -14.25 2.19
CA ALA A 143 17.84 -15.40 1.38
C ALA A 143 18.13 -16.69 2.18
N PRO A 144 17.23 -17.69 2.16
CA PRO A 144 17.51 -18.97 2.79
C PRO A 144 18.77 -19.56 2.11
N PRO A 145 19.72 -20.11 2.89
CA PRO A 145 20.90 -20.73 2.30
C PRO A 145 20.46 -21.87 1.39
N LEU A 146 20.98 -21.89 0.16
CA LEU A 146 20.81 -23.00 -0.77
C LEU A 146 21.42 -24.24 -0.13
N VAL A 147 20.59 -25.07 0.51
CA VAL A 147 21.05 -26.35 1.04
C VAL A 147 21.39 -27.19 -0.19
N ALA A 148 22.68 -27.34 -0.46
CA ALA A 148 23.18 -28.22 -1.50
C ALA A 148 22.49 -29.57 -1.31
N ARG A 149 21.76 -30.00 -2.35
CA ARG A 149 21.11 -31.30 -2.43
C ARG A 149 22.21 -32.36 -2.44
N MET A 150 22.63 -32.78 -1.26
CA MET A 150 23.46 -33.96 -1.08
C MET A 150 22.52 -35.13 -0.79
N GLU A 151 22.68 -36.20 -1.57
CA GLU A 151 21.95 -37.46 -1.44
C GLU A 151 22.06 -38.07 -0.02
N PRO A 152 21.09 -38.92 0.37
CA PRO A 152 20.79 -39.19 1.76
C PRO A 152 21.73 -40.24 2.36
N PRO A 153 22.22 -40.06 3.61
CA PRO A 153 22.49 -41.20 4.46
C PRO A 153 21.19 -41.65 5.12
N ALA A 154 20.88 -42.92 4.93
CA ALA A 154 19.83 -43.64 5.62
C ALA A 154 20.02 -43.62 7.14
N VAL A 155 18.90 -43.79 7.84
CA VAL A 155 18.71 -44.14 9.26
C VAL A 155 19.12 -43.10 10.32
N SER A 156 18.14 -42.35 10.80
CA SER A 156 17.53 -42.62 12.11
C SER A 156 16.33 -41.69 12.31
N SER A 157 15.15 -42.20 11.99
CA SER A 157 13.86 -41.57 12.21
C SER A 157 13.57 -41.44 13.71
N LYS A 158 14.08 -40.39 14.34
CA LYS A 158 13.44 -39.86 15.56
C LYS A 158 12.16 -39.15 15.12
N SER A 159 11.08 -39.92 15.16
CA SER A 159 9.68 -39.47 15.27
C SER A 159 9.36 -38.17 14.54
N VAL A 160 9.13 -38.27 13.24
CA VAL A 160 8.17 -37.36 12.58
C VAL A 160 6.83 -37.69 13.21
N THR A 161 6.42 -36.88 14.18
CA THR A 161 5.03 -36.86 14.63
C THR A 161 4.20 -36.60 13.38
N ALA A 162 3.25 -37.50 13.10
CA ALA A 162 2.27 -37.36 12.03
C ALA A 162 1.71 -35.93 11.99
N PRO A 163 1.24 -35.40 10.83
CA PRO A 163 0.57 -34.11 10.80
C PRO A 163 -0.58 -34.12 11.82
N SER A 164 -0.32 -33.48 12.96
CA SER A 164 -1.30 -33.39 14.02
C SER A 164 -2.46 -32.60 13.43
N ALA A 165 -3.65 -33.18 13.44
CA ALA A 165 -4.83 -32.53 12.91
C ALA A 165 -4.93 -31.09 13.45
N PRO A 166 -5.30 -30.10 12.61
CA PRO A 166 -5.23 -28.70 13.00
C PRO A 166 -6.00 -28.46 14.29
N VAL A 167 -5.33 -27.83 15.26
CA VAL A 167 -5.91 -27.51 16.56
C VAL A 167 -6.92 -26.40 16.38
N GLN A 168 -8.15 -26.65 16.81
CA GLN A 168 -9.24 -25.69 16.75
C GLN A 168 -9.15 -24.74 17.93
N LEU A 169 -9.00 -23.45 17.64
CA LEU A 169 -8.99 -22.39 18.63
C LEU A 169 -10.39 -21.78 18.77
N GLU A 170 -10.97 -21.89 19.96
CA GLU A 170 -12.16 -21.18 20.39
C GLU A 170 -11.78 -19.94 21.21
N ILE A 171 -12.31 -18.78 20.85
CA ILE A 171 -12.12 -17.54 21.61
C ILE A 171 -13.44 -17.15 22.26
N CYS A 172 -13.42 -17.06 23.58
CA CYS A 172 -14.57 -16.80 24.40
C CYS A 172 -14.51 -15.42 25.04
N ASN A 173 -15.53 -14.61 24.79
CA ASN A 173 -15.72 -13.36 25.49
C ASN A 173 -16.29 -13.61 26.89
N GLY A 174 -15.45 -13.47 27.93
CA GLY A 174 -15.84 -13.60 29.33
C GLY A 174 -15.86 -12.27 30.10
N ASN A 175 -15.57 -11.14 29.44
CA ASN A 175 -15.46 -9.82 30.07
C ASN A 175 -16.61 -8.87 29.72
N GLY A 176 -17.50 -9.29 28.80
CA GLY A 176 -18.68 -8.53 28.42
C GLY A 176 -18.40 -7.37 27.46
N VAL A 177 -17.14 -7.17 27.04
CA VAL A 177 -16.76 -6.11 26.11
C VAL A 177 -17.10 -6.54 24.68
N THR A 178 -17.99 -5.80 24.02
CA THR A 178 -18.36 -6.04 22.62
C THR A 178 -17.12 -6.02 21.72
N GLY A 179 -16.91 -7.07 20.94
CA GLY A 179 -15.81 -7.14 19.96
C GLY A 179 -14.45 -7.59 20.50
N ALA A 180 -14.28 -7.81 21.80
CA ALA A 180 -12.98 -8.24 22.37
C ALA A 180 -12.54 -9.63 21.86
N ALA A 181 -13.47 -10.57 21.70
CA ALA A 181 -13.15 -11.88 21.12
C ALA A 181 -12.77 -11.78 19.62
N ALA A 182 -13.37 -10.84 18.89
CA ALA A 182 -13.07 -10.61 17.49
C ALA A 182 -11.71 -9.91 17.30
N SER A 183 -11.34 -8.97 18.17
CA SER A 183 -10.01 -8.35 18.14
C SER A 183 -8.91 -9.37 18.43
N LEU A 184 -9.10 -10.23 19.44
CA LEU A 184 -8.14 -11.29 19.75
C LEU A 184 -8.06 -12.33 18.60
N ALA A 185 -9.18 -12.68 17.95
CA ALA A 185 -9.13 -13.54 16.77
C ALA A 185 -8.32 -12.94 15.62
N ARG A 186 -8.39 -11.62 15.41
CA ARG A 186 -7.59 -10.96 14.38
C ARG A 186 -6.10 -11.07 14.71
N VAL A 187 -5.72 -10.82 15.96
CA VAL A 187 -4.34 -10.97 16.44
C VAL A 187 -3.85 -12.42 16.31
N ALA A 188 -4.69 -13.39 16.70
CA ALA A 188 -4.35 -14.81 16.58
C ALA A 188 -4.14 -15.25 15.13
N ARG A 189 -4.93 -14.73 14.18
CA ARG A 189 -4.73 -14.98 12.74
C ARG A 189 -3.43 -14.37 12.21
N THR A 190 -3.06 -13.17 12.67
CA THR A 190 -1.80 -12.54 12.25
C THR A 190 -0.55 -13.22 12.81
N LEU A 191 -0.69 -13.98 13.90
CA LEU A 191 0.43 -14.63 14.56
C LEU A 191 0.93 -15.91 13.87
N ASN A 192 0.32 -16.33 12.74
CA ASN A 192 0.69 -17.50 11.92
C ASN A 192 1.21 -18.66 12.79
N LEU A 193 0.35 -19.14 13.70
CA LEU A 193 0.69 -20.26 14.55
C LEU A 193 0.52 -21.54 13.74
N ASP A 194 1.64 -22.22 13.50
CA ASP A 194 1.66 -23.47 12.75
C ASP A 194 0.70 -24.49 13.38
N GLY A 195 -0.29 -24.94 12.61
CA GLY A 195 -1.24 -25.96 13.03
C GLY A 195 -2.40 -25.48 13.91
N VAL A 196 -2.63 -24.17 14.08
CA VAL A 196 -3.80 -23.64 14.81
C VAL A 196 -4.79 -22.96 13.86
N THR A 197 -6.03 -23.47 13.80
CA THR A 197 -7.13 -22.86 13.06
C THR A 197 -8.06 -22.14 14.03
N THR A 198 -8.27 -20.84 13.87
CA THR A 198 -9.29 -20.11 14.67
C THR A 198 -10.67 -20.42 14.12
N VAL A 199 -11.41 -21.31 14.81
CA VAL A 199 -12.67 -21.87 14.31
C VAL A 199 -13.89 -21.16 14.88
N ARG A 200 -13.84 -20.69 16.13
CA ARG A 200 -15.07 -20.32 16.82
C ARG A 200 -14.92 -19.11 17.76
N LEU A 201 -15.90 -18.22 17.68
CA LEU A 201 -16.09 -17.11 18.61
C LEU A 201 -17.34 -17.38 19.44
N THR A 202 -17.19 -17.41 20.76
CA THR A 202 -18.28 -17.73 21.71
C THR A 202 -18.32 -16.70 22.84
N ASN A 203 -19.43 -16.64 23.58
CA ASN A 203 -19.57 -15.82 24.77
C ASN A 203 -19.58 -16.74 26.01
N ALA A 204 -18.72 -16.47 27.00
CA ALA A 204 -18.75 -17.18 28.28
C ALA A 204 -19.70 -16.44 29.23
N ARG A 205 -20.83 -17.09 29.56
CA ARG A 205 -21.78 -16.60 30.58
C ARG A 205 -21.54 -17.31 31.91
N PRO A 206 -21.55 -16.61 33.05
CA PRO A 206 -21.61 -15.15 33.21
C PRO A 206 -20.29 -14.46 32.83
N PHE A 207 -20.37 -13.19 32.39
CA PHE A 207 -19.23 -12.36 31.96
C PHE A 207 -18.40 -11.81 33.14
N THR A 208 -18.08 -12.65 34.11
CA THR A 208 -17.40 -12.29 35.36
C THR A 208 -15.95 -12.78 35.40
N VAL A 209 -15.34 -13.01 34.23
CA VAL A 209 -13.99 -13.56 34.16
C VAL A 209 -13.00 -12.46 34.53
N ALA A 210 -12.40 -12.58 35.72
CA ALA A 210 -11.45 -11.57 36.22
C ALA A 210 -10.15 -11.51 35.39
N ARG A 211 -9.64 -12.65 34.94
CA ARG A 211 -8.36 -12.75 34.22
C ARG A 211 -8.45 -13.58 32.95
N THR A 212 -7.80 -13.10 31.91
CA THR A 212 -7.67 -13.78 30.63
C THR A 212 -6.82 -15.03 30.81
N ARG A 213 -7.29 -16.15 30.26
CA ARG A 213 -6.61 -17.45 30.40
C ARG A 213 -6.81 -18.35 29.19
N ILE A 214 -5.84 -19.22 28.97
CA ILE A 214 -5.88 -20.28 27.97
C ILE A 214 -6.24 -21.59 28.67
N GLU A 215 -7.40 -22.14 28.29
CA GLU A 215 -7.88 -23.44 28.72
C GLU A 215 -7.51 -24.51 27.69
N TYR A 216 -6.77 -25.55 28.11
CA TYR A 216 -6.22 -26.56 27.20
C TYR A 216 -6.41 -28.01 27.72
N PRO A 217 -6.63 -28.98 26.82
CA PRO A 217 -6.58 -30.40 27.14
C PRO A 217 -5.13 -30.90 27.22
N HIS A 218 -4.90 -32.04 27.88
CA HIS A 218 -3.54 -32.56 28.12
C HIS A 218 -2.75 -32.76 26.82
N ALA A 219 -3.44 -33.24 25.77
CA ALA A 219 -2.86 -33.47 24.46
C ALA A 219 -2.30 -32.20 23.79
N GLN A 220 -2.80 -31.01 24.14
CA GLN A 220 -2.41 -29.73 23.53
C GLN A 220 -1.57 -28.86 24.45
N ARG A 221 -0.95 -29.44 25.48
CA ARG A 221 -0.13 -28.70 26.45
C ARG A 221 1.00 -27.91 25.78
N ALA A 222 1.76 -28.54 24.88
CA ALA A 222 2.89 -27.89 24.22
C ALA A 222 2.45 -26.66 23.40
N MET A 223 1.36 -26.80 22.63
CA MET A 223 0.77 -25.70 21.85
C MET A 223 0.23 -24.58 22.75
N ALA A 224 -0.39 -24.95 23.88
CA ALA A 224 -0.89 -23.98 24.85
C ALA A 224 0.25 -23.18 25.50
N GLU A 225 1.37 -23.83 25.83
CA GLU A 225 2.56 -23.19 26.39
C GLU A 225 3.19 -22.19 25.41
N GLU A 226 3.29 -22.55 24.12
CA GLU A 226 3.77 -21.64 23.08
C GLU A 226 2.84 -20.43 22.91
N LEU A 227 1.53 -20.66 22.85
CA LEU A 227 0.52 -19.60 22.80
C LEU A 227 0.58 -18.66 24.01
N ALA A 228 0.73 -19.22 25.20
CA ALA A 228 0.83 -18.46 26.44
C ALA A 228 2.08 -17.58 26.47
N GLN A 229 3.22 -18.05 25.95
CA GLN A 229 4.45 -17.27 25.86
C GLN A 229 4.33 -16.12 24.86
N ARG A 230 3.72 -16.36 23.69
CA ARG A 230 3.57 -15.34 22.65
C ARG A 230 2.55 -14.26 23.01
N LEU A 231 1.48 -14.64 23.71
CA LEU A 231 0.39 -13.72 24.09
C LEU A 231 0.52 -13.18 25.52
N ASP A 232 1.46 -13.70 26.31
CA ASP A 232 1.61 -13.43 27.74
C ASP A 232 0.30 -13.67 28.53
N ILE A 233 -0.31 -14.84 28.33
CA ILE A 233 -1.59 -15.21 28.95
C ILE A 233 -1.41 -16.39 29.91
N ALA A 234 -2.12 -16.38 31.04
CA ALA A 234 -2.09 -17.46 32.01
C ALA A 234 -2.70 -18.77 31.47
N LEU A 235 -2.10 -19.90 31.85
CA LEU A 235 -2.56 -21.24 31.47
C LEU A 235 -3.50 -21.84 32.53
N LYS A 236 -4.51 -22.59 32.07
CA LYS A 236 -5.40 -23.38 32.92
C LYS A 236 -5.71 -24.73 32.27
N PHE A 237 -5.40 -25.81 32.98
CA PHE A 237 -5.70 -27.15 32.50
C PHE A 237 -7.23 -27.45 32.50
N ARG A 238 -7.74 -28.05 31.42
CA ARG A 238 -9.15 -28.42 31.26
C ARG A 238 -9.28 -29.93 30.97
N ARG A 239 -9.91 -30.66 31.89
CA ARG A 239 -10.03 -32.14 31.84
C ARG A 239 -11.12 -32.68 30.89
N LYS A 240 -12.17 -31.90 30.59
CA LYS A 240 -13.34 -32.32 29.80
C LYS A 240 -13.45 -31.46 28.53
N THR A 241 -12.71 -31.81 27.48
CA THR A 241 -12.68 -31.07 26.19
C THR A 241 -12.24 -32.01 25.08
N ALA A 242 -12.63 -31.71 23.84
CA ALA A 242 -12.13 -32.44 22.69
C ALA A 242 -10.59 -32.32 22.61
N PRO A 243 -9.88 -33.38 22.20
CA PRO A 243 -8.41 -33.42 22.22
C PRO A 243 -7.74 -32.41 21.26
N HIS A 244 -8.49 -31.84 20.33
CA HIS A 244 -8.02 -30.83 19.36
C HIS A 244 -8.63 -29.44 19.59
N GLU A 245 -9.24 -29.19 20.74
CA GLU A 245 -9.89 -27.90 21.04
C GLU A 245 -9.10 -27.15 22.11
N LEU A 246 -8.64 -25.96 21.78
CA LEU A 246 -7.97 -25.05 22.69
C LEU A 246 -8.82 -23.79 22.84
N ARG A 247 -9.00 -23.30 24.07
CA ARG A 247 -9.95 -22.22 24.35
C ARG A 247 -9.26 -21.04 25.02
N ILE A 248 -9.42 -19.84 24.49
CA ILE A 248 -8.99 -18.61 25.16
C ILE A 248 -10.22 -17.94 25.76
N VAL A 249 -10.23 -17.73 27.08
CA VAL A 249 -11.30 -17.02 27.77
C VAL A 249 -10.80 -15.64 28.15
N LEU A 250 -11.39 -14.61 27.56
CA LEU A 250 -11.07 -13.21 27.81
C LEU A 250 -11.64 -12.73 29.15
N GLY A 251 -10.79 -12.12 29.96
CA GLY A 251 -11.14 -11.49 31.22
C GLY A 251 -11.08 -9.97 31.18
N HIS A 252 -11.39 -9.34 32.32
CA HIS A 252 -11.39 -7.87 32.47
C HIS A 252 -10.00 -7.23 32.38
N ASP A 253 -8.93 -8.02 32.50
CA ASP A 253 -7.53 -7.61 32.35
C ASP A 253 -7.13 -7.29 30.89
N GLY A 254 -8.05 -7.42 29.93
CA GLY A 254 -7.83 -7.00 28.55
C GLY A 254 -6.78 -7.82 27.79
N GLY A 255 -6.40 -9.00 28.32
CA GLY A 255 -5.43 -9.89 27.69
C GLY A 255 -3.98 -9.41 27.73
N ARG A 256 -3.64 -8.41 28.55
CA ARG A 256 -2.24 -8.06 28.84
C ARG A 256 -1.76 -8.84 30.05
N GLY A 257 -0.69 -9.60 29.87
CA GLY A 257 -0.07 -10.38 30.93
C GLY A 257 0.55 -9.55 32.05
N ARG A 258 0.93 -10.27 33.10
CA ARG A 258 1.19 -9.79 34.47
C ARG A 258 2.04 -8.51 34.54
N PRO A 259 1.72 -7.55 35.43
CA PRO A 259 2.77 -6.69 35.96
C PRO A 259 3.73 -7.58 36.77
N LYS A 260 5.03 -7.46 36.47
CA LYS A 260 6.11 -8.05 37.26
C LYS A 260 6.11 -7.50 38.68
#